data_AF-A0A934L243-F1
#
_entry.id   AF-A0A934L243-F1
#
_cell.length_a   1.000
_cell.length_b   1.000
_cell.length_c   1.000
_cell.angle_alpha   90.00
_cell.angle_beta   90.00
_cell.angle_gamma   90.00
#
_symmetry.space_group_name_H-M   'P 1'
#
loop_
_entity.id
_entity.type
_entity.pdbx_description
1 polymer ?
#
loop_
_entity_poly.entity_id
_entity_poly.type
_entity_poly.pdbx_seq_one_letter_code
_entity_poly.pdbx_strand_id
1 'polypeptide(L)'
;MNAPPSPVLGPTQLRVLALALVGGPLVFAVIVAILRSDAVAESTLPAWFGTLSTGIELVLLAVACAVRAKLFARVASAPAGDRLRGYAAATLVFFALLEGSMLLGVVGWLLLGSPVPTAVPAALAFAIAIASLPSDAQFESLKP
;
A
#
# COMPACT_ATOMS: atom_id res chain seq x y z
N MET A 1 -20.68 -25.21 -17.42
CA MET A 1 -19.93 -25.72 -16.24
C MET A 1 -19.67 -24.53 -15.33
N ASN A 2 -20.18 -24.56 -14.10
CA ASN A 2 -19.87 -23.51 -13.12
C ASN A 2 -18.50 -23.83 -12.51
N ALA A 3 -17.56 -22.88 -12.55
CA ALA A 3 -16.28 -23.02 -11.87
C ALA A 3 -16.53 -23.17 -10.34
N PRO A 4 -15.75 -24.01 -9.64
CA PRO A 4 -15.86 -24.12 -8.20
C PRO A 4 -15.62 -22.76 -7.54
N PRO A 5 -16.33 -22.45 -6.43
CA PRO A 5 -16.14 -21.19 -5.73
C PRO A 5 -14.68 -21.03 -5.28
N SER A 6 -14.05 -19.90 -5.62
CA SER A 6 -12.69 -19.59 -5.17
C SER A 6 -12.61 -19.66 -3.64
N PRO A 7 -11.51 -20.20 -3.08
CA PRO A 7 -11.32 -20.30 -1.63
C PRO A 7 -11.37 -18.91 -1.00
N VAL A 8 -12.13 -18.76 0.08
CA VAL A 8 -12.21 -17.51 0.85
C VAL A 8 -10.97 -17.42 1.72
N LEU A 9 -10.20 -16.34 1.58
CA LEU A 9 -9.02 -16.10 2.40
C LEU A 9 -9.43 -15.90 3.86
N GLY A 10 -8.78 -16.63 4.77
CA GLY A 10 -8.96 -16.42 6.21
C GLY A 10 -8.35 -15.08 6.68
N PRO A 11 -8.73 -14.60 7.86
CA PRO A 11 -8.22 -13.33 8.42
C PRO A 11 -6.69 -13.31 8.52
N THR A 12 -6.09 -14.40 8.98
CA THR A 12 -4.63 -14.55 9.08
C THR A 12 -3.95 -14.47 7.71
N GLN A 13 -4.51 -15.14 6.68
CA GLN A 13 -3.95 -15.11 5.34
C GLN A 13 -3.99 -13.70 4.74
N LEU A 14 -5.10 -12.98 4.93
CA LEU A 14 -5.22 -11.60 4.44
C LEU A 14 -4.25 -10.66 5.15
N ARG A 15 -4.04 -10.81 6.46
CA ARG A 15 -3.01 -10.05 7.20
C ARG A 15 -1.61 -10.32 6.68
N VAL A 16 -1.28 -11.59 6.44
CA VAL A 16 0.04 -11.98 5.91
C VAL A 16 0.26 -11.36 4.53
N LEU A 17 -0.75 -11.40 3.65
CA LEU A 17 -0.66 -10.74 2.35
C LEU A 17 -0.54 -9.22 2.45
N ALA A 18 -1.33 -8.58 3.33
CA ALA A 18 -1.24 -7.15 3.56
C ALA A 18 0.14 -6.74 4.09
N LEU A 19 0.71 -7.50 5.03
CA LEU A 19 2.06 -7.27 5.55
C LEU A 19 3.13 -7.54 4.49
N ALA A 20 2.96 -8.54 3.63
CA ALA A 20 3.89 -8.82 2.54
C ALA A 20 3.98 -7.64 1.54
N LEU A 21 2.83 -7.03 1.20
CA LEU A 21 2.76 -5.84 0.33
C LEU A 21 3.45 -4.62 0.95
N VAL A 22 3.44 -4.48 2.28
CA VAL A 22 4.14 -3.38 2.98
C VAL A 22 5.62 -3.71 3.22
N GLY A 23 5.94 -4.99 3.41
CA GLY A 23 7.28 -5.48 3.70
C GLY A 23 8.25 -5.28 2.54
N GLY A 24 7.80 -5.48 1.30
CA GLY A 24 8.61 -5.26 0.09
C GLY A 24 9.24 -3.86 0.03
N PRO A 25 8.44 -2.77 0.08
CA PRO A 25 8.95 -1.40 0.16
C PRO A 25 9.91 -1.14 1.32
N LEU A 26 9.66 -1.76 2.48
CA LEU A 26 10.51 -1.59 3.66
C LEU A 26 11.90 -2.23 3.46
N VAL A 27 11.95 -3.45 2.93
CA VAL A 27 13.21 -4.10 2.56
C VAL A 27 13.94 -3.27 1.49
N PHE A 28 13.21 -2.74 0.51
CA PHE A 28 13.79 -1.91 -0.53
C PHE A 28 14.36 -0.60 0.03
N ALA A 29 13.68 0.03 0.99
CA ALA A 29 14.18 1.21 1.68
C ALA A 29 15.50 0.94 2.43
N VAL A 30 15.63 -0.23 3.06
CA VAL A 30 16.88 -0.66 3.72
C VAL A 30 18.01 -0.82 2.69
N ILE A 31 17.73 -1.46 1.55
CA ILE A 31 18.71 -1.61 0.46
C ILE A 31 19.16 -0.24 -0.05
N VAL A 32 18.22 0.69 -0.30
CA VAL A 32 18.55 2.06 -0.71
C VAL A 32 19.40 2.76 0.36
N ALA A 33 19.05 2.63 1.64
CA ALA A 33 19.84 3.21 2.74
C ALA A 33 21.31 2.74 2.73
N ILE A 34 21.53 1.42 2.53
CA ILE A 34 22.87 0.83 2.44
C ILE A 34 23.60 1.31 1.19
N LEU A 35 22.96 1.27 0.02
CA LEU A 35 23.59 1.72 -1.23
C LEU A 35 23.97 3.22 -1.18
N ARG A 36 23.22 4.01 -0.43
CA ARG A 36 23.46 5.44 -0.25
C ARG A 36 24.47 5.75 0.87
N SER A 37 24.75 4.85 1.80
CA SER A 37 25.79 5.09 2.83
C SER A 37 27.20 5.09 2.25
N ASP A 38 27.40 4.31 1.18
CA ASP A 38 28.73 4.09 0.59
C ASP A 38 29.02 5.02 -0.60
N ALA A 39 28.00 5.71 -1.11
CA ALA A 39 28.11 6.60 -2.26
C ALA A 39 28.06 8.08 -1.84
N VAL A 40 29.11 8.86 -2.15
CA VAL A 40 29.06 10.34 -2.14
C VAL A 40 28.21 10.77 -3.32
N ALA A 41 26.90 10.69 -3.15
CA ALA A 41 26.04 10.59 -4.30
C ALA A 41 25.39 11.93 -4.65
N GLU A 42 25.95 12.52 -5.72
CA GLU A 42 25.36 13.63 -6.45
C GLU A 42 24.01 13.23 -7.05
N SER A 43 23.06 14.17 -7.05
CA SER A 43 21.76 13.96 -7.66
C SER A 43 21.92 13.70 -9.15
N THR A 44 21.35 12.60 -9.64
CA THR A 44 21.29 12.31 -11.08
C THR A 44 20.14 13.04 -11.78
N LEU A 45 19.23 13.65 -11.01
CA LEU A 45 18.00 14.24 -11.51
C LEU A 45 17.87 15.73 -11.15
N PRO A 46 17.09 16.50 -11.94
CA PRO A 46 16.75 17.87 -11.59
C PRO A 46 15.91 17.95 -10.31
N ALA A 47 16.05 19.03 -9.55
CA ALA A 47 15.31 19.24 -8.29
C ALA A 47 13.77 19.19 -8.46
N TRP A 48 13.23 19.61 -9.61
CA TRP A 48 11.79 19.57 -9.88
C TRP A 48 11.22 18.14 -9.89
N PHE A 49 12.05 17.13 -10.15
CA PHE A 49 11.63 15.73 -10.13
C PHE A 49 11.15 15.31 -8.75
N GLY A 50 11.81 15.77 -7.68
CA GLY A 50 11.37 15.49 -6.31
C GLY A 50 10.00 16.06 -6.00
N THR A 51 9.73 17.29 -6.45
CA THR A 51 8.41 17.91 -6.30
C THR A 51 7.34 17.16 -7.10
N LEU A 52 7.64 16.76 -8.35
CA LEU A 52 6.72 16.00 -9.18
C LEU A 52 6.42 14.62 -8.57
N SER A 53 7.44 13.88 -8.15
CA SER A 53 7.29 12.57 -7.48
C SER A 53 6.42 12.70 -6.25
N THR A 54 6.73 13.66 -5.37
CA THR A 54 5.93 13.94 -4.17
C THR A 54 4.47 14.22 -4.52
N GLY A 55 4.21 15.01 -5.57
CA GLY A 55 2.86 15.28 -6.05
C GLY A 55 2.13 14.02 -6.50
N ILE A 56 2.80 13.14 -7.26
CA ILE A 56 2.24 11.86 -7.71
C ILE A 56 1.95 10.95 -6.51
N GLU A 57 2.87 10.85 -5.55
CA GLU A 57 2.70 10.05 -4.33
C GLU A 57 1.48 10.49 -3.52
N LEU A 58 1.31 11.81 -3.33
CA LEU A 58 0.14 12.36 -2.64
C LEU A 58 -1.16 12.09 -3.39
N VAL A 59 -1.15 12.17 -4.72
CA VAL A 59 -2.31 11.82 -5.55
C VAL A 59 -2.64 10.34 -5.43
N LEU A 60 -1.64 9.45 -5.51
CA LEU A 60 -1.81 8.01 -5.33
C LEU A 60 -2.39 7.69 -3.95
N LEU A 61 -1.89 8.35 -2.90
CA LEU A 61 -2.39 8.18 -1.54
C LEU A 61 -3.86 8.63 -1.41
N ALA A 62 -4.20 9.79 -1.99
CA ALA A 62 -5.58 10.27 -2.01
C ALA A 62 -6.51 9.31 -2.77
N VAL A 63 -6.06 8.80 -3.91
CA VAL A 63 -6.79 7.79 -4.69
C VAL A 63 -6.95 6.49 -3.89
N ALA A 64 -5.91 6.02 -3.19
CA ALA A 64 -5.99 4.83 -2.35
C ALA A 64 -7.09 4.96 -1.29
N CYS A 65 -7.13 6.08 -0.58
CA CYS A 65 -8.16 6.38 0.42
C CYS A 65 -9.56 6.45 -0.20
N ALA A 66 -9.71 7.13 -1.34
CA ALA A 66 -11.00 7.23 -2.03
C ALA A 66 -11.50 5.88 -2.57
N VAL A 67 -10.60 5.06 -3.13
CA VAL A 67 -10.89 3.70 -3.62
C VAL A 67 -11.29 2.81 -2.46
N ARG A 68 -10.57 2.85 -1.32
CA ARG A 68 -10.93 2.11 -0.11
C ARG A 68 -12.35 2.45 0.34
N ALA A 69 -12.67 3.74 0.49
CA ALA A 69 -13.99 4.17 0.93
C ALA A 69 -15.10 3.64 -0.01
N LYS A 70 -14.91 3.75 -1.33
CA LYS A 70 -15.88 3.25 -2.33
C LYS A 70 -16.02 1.72 -2.31
N LEU A 71 -14.91 0.99 -2.22
CA LEU A 71 -14.96 -0.48 -2.22
C LEU A 71 -15.59 -1.01 -0.94
N PHE A 72 -15.24 -0.46 0.23
CA PHE A 72 -15.80 -0.89 1.51
C PHE A 72 -17.29 -0.57 1.62
N ALA A 73 -17.75 0.56 1.08
CA ALA A 73 -19.17 0.86 0.99
C ALA A 73 -19.93 -0.18 0.14
N ARG A 74 -19.34 -0.61 -0.99
CA ARG A 74 -19.92 -1.68 -1.83
C ARG A 74 -19.95 -3.03 -1.11
N VAL A 75 -18.92 -3.34 -0.33
CA VAL A 75 -18.86 -4.56 0.49
C VAL A 75 -19.97 -4.56 1.54
N ALA A 76 -20.20 -3.44 2.21
CA ALA A 76 -21.26 -3.32 3.21
C ALA A 76 -22.66 -3.56 2.63
N SER A 77 -22.90 -3.13 1.38
CA SER A 77 -24.18 -3.33 0.68
C SER A 77 -24.32 -4.69 -0.01
N ALA A 78 -23.27 -5.53 -0.03
CA ALA A 78 -23.30 -6.81 -0.72
C ALA A 78 -24.10 -7.88 0.05
N PRO A 79 -24.63 -8.92 -0.64
CA PRO A 79 -25.21 -10.10 0.01
C PRO A 79 -24.23 -10.77 0.96
N ALA A 80 -24.71 -11.33 2.07
CA ALA A 80 -23.86 -11.86 3.15
C ALA A 80 -22.80 -12.86 2.66
N GLY A 81 -23.15 -13.72 1.68
CA GLY A 81 -22.22 -14.69 1.08
C GLY A 81 -21.04 -14.08 0.29
N ASP A 82 -21.15 -12.83 -0.15
CA ASP A 82 -20.13 -12.15 -0.97
C ASP A 82 -19.29 -11.13 -0.19
N ARG A 83 -19.72 -10.74 1.02
CA ARG A 83 -19.07 -9.69 1.82
C ARG A 83 -17.60 -10.01 2.12
N LEU A 84 -17.31 -11.25 2.52
CA LEU A 84 -15.93 -11.68 2.84
C LEU A 84 -15.00 -11.60 1.62
N ARG A 85 -15.48 -12.04 0.45
CA ARG A 85 -14.70 -11.96 -0.80
C ARG A 85 -14.46 -10.52 -1.22
N GLY A 86 -15.51 -9.71 -1.17
CA GLY A 86 -15.41 -8.28 -1.47
C GLY A 86 -14.46 -7.55 -0.53
N TYR A 87 -14.50 -7.86 0.77
CA TYR A 87 -13.60 -7.30 1.77
C TYR A 87 -12.13 -7.65 1.51
N ALA A 88 -11.85 -8.93 1.22
CA ALA A 88 -10.50 -9.38 0.88
C ALA A 88 -9.95 -8.66 -0.36
N ALA A 89 -10.75 -8.59 -1.43
CA ALA A 89 -10.37 -7.88 -2.65
C ALA A 89 -10.14 -6.38 -2.40
N ALA A 90 -11.06 -5.72 -1.68
CA ALA A 90 -10.95 -4.30 -1.35
C ALA A 90 -9.70 -3.98 -0.52
N THR A 91 -9.37 -4.86 0.42
CA THR A 91 -8.15 -4.74 1.24
C THR A 91 -6.91 -4.88 0.38
N LEU A 92 -6.81 -5.92 -0.46
CA LEU A 92 -5.63 -6.14 -1.31
C LEU A 92 -5.41 -4.98 -2.29
N VAL A 93 -6.48 -4.48 -2.92
CA VAL A 93 -6.39 -3.31 -3.81
C VAL A 93 -5.90 -2.09 -3.04
N PHE A 94 -6.41 -1.84 -1.84
CA PHE A 94 -5.98 -0.71 -1.02
C PHE A 94 -4.50 -0.81 -0.66
N PHE A 95 -4.03 -1.97 -0.18
CA PHE A 95 -2.64 -2.17 0.19
C PHE A 95 -1.69 -2.09 -1.02
N ALA A 96 -2.09 -2.60 -2.19
CA ALA A 96 -1.30 -2.47 -3.42
C ALA A 96 -1.14 -1.01 -3.87
N LEU A 97 -2.17 -0.17 -3.69
CA LEU A 97 -2.06 1.27 -3.99
C LEU A 97 -1.12 1.98 -3.02
N LEU A 98 -1.14 1.63 -1.73
CA LEU A 98 -0.19 2.15 -0.75
C LEU A 98 1.24 1.69 -1.05
N GLU A 99 1.43 0.42 -1.42
CA GLU A 99 2.72 -0.13 -1.85
C GLU A 99 3.31 0.69 -3.00
N GLY A 100 2.51 1.02 -4.01
CA GLY A 100 2.94 1.89 -5.11
C GLY A 100 3.45 3.25 -4.65
N SER A 101 2.75 3.90 -3.71
CA SER A 101 3.21 5.18 -3.13
C SER A 101 4.50 5.01 -2.33
N MET A 102 4.64 3.94 -1.55
CA MET A 102 5.85 3.68 -0.77
C MET A 102 7.06 3.41 -1.67
N LEU A 103 6.91 2.56 -2.69
CA LEU A 103 7.98 2.26 -3.65
C LEU A 103 8.39 3.51 -4.41
N LEU A 104 7.44 4.33 -4.87
CA LEU A 104 7.76 5.56 -5.57
C LEU A 104 8.61 6.50 -4.70
N GLY A 105 8.28 6.64 -3.42
CA GLY A 105 9.06 7.48 -2.53
C GLY A 105 10.47 6.97 -2.25
N VAL A 106 10.64 5.65 -2.13
CA VAL A 106 11.95 4.99 -1.98
C VAL A 106 12.78 5.10 -3.26
N VAL A 107 12.18 4.91 -4.43
CA VAL A 107 12.83 5.11 -5.73
C VAL A 107 13.24 6.58 -5.90
N GLY A 108 12.36 7.52 -5.52
CA GLY A 108 12.67 8.95 -5.51
C GLY A 108 13.89 9.27 -4.65
N TRP A 109 13.98 8.69 -3.45
CA TRP A 109 15.14 8.85 -2.57
C TRP A 109 16.41 8.31 -3.22
N LEU A 110 16.36 7.11 -3.82
CA LEU A 110 17.50 6.52 -4.52
C LEU A 110 18.03 7.44 -5.63
N LEU A 111 17.14 8.00 -6.44
CA LEU A 111 17.49 8.78 -7.64
C LEU A 111 17.94 10.22 -7.35
N LEU A 112 17.24 10.92 -6.45
CA LEU A 112 17.55 12.29 -6.04
C LEU A 112 18.73 12.34 -5.08
N GLY A 113 18.91 11.25 -4.34
CA GLY A 113 19.96 11.11 -3.37
C GLY A 113 19.81 11.84 -2.05
N SER A 114 18.72 12.57 -1.91
CA SER A 114 18.20 13.06 -0.65
C SER A 114 16.91 12.30 -0.32
N PRO A 115 16.67 11.90 0.93
CA PRO A 115 15.40 11.30 1.33
C PRO A 115 14.24 12.29 1.21
N VAL A 116 14.51 13.59 1.38
CA VAL A 116 13.49 14.63 1.23
C VAL A 116 13.53 15.14 -0.22
N PRO A 117 12.38 15.28 -0.89
CA PRO A 117 11.01 15.29 -0.33
C PRO A 117 10.23 13.95 -0.33
N THR A 118 10.70 12.91 -1.00
CA THR A 118 9.89 11.73 -1.36
C THR A 118 9.70 10.72 -0.21
N ALA A 119 10.58 10.70 0.79
CA ALA A 119 10.44 9.79 1.94
C ALA A 119 9.25 10.14 2.86
N VAL A 120 8.81 11.40 2.87
CA VAL A 120 7.72 11.87 3.75
C VAL A 120 6.37 11.23 3.35
N PRO A 121 5.88 11.39 2.11
CA PRO A 121 4.66 10.71 1.67
C PRO A 121 4.76 9.17 1.74
N ALA A 122 5.92 8.57 1.45
CA ALA A 122 6.11 7.13 1.64
C ALA A 122 5.94 6.69 3.11
N ALA A 123 6.52 7.42 4.06
CA ALA A 123 6.34 7.15 5.49
C ALA A 123 4.88 7.31 5.94
N LEU A 124 4.16 8.29 5.38
CA LEU A 124 2.73 8.46 5.62
C LEU A 124 1.91 7.29 5.07
N ALA A 125 2.19 6.84 3.84
CA ALA A 125 1.55 5.68 3.25
C ALA A 125 1.79 4.40 4.08
N PHE A 126 3.01 4.23 4.59
CA PHE A 126 3.35 3.15 5.52
C PHE A 126 2.54 3.23 6.82
N ALA A 127 2.48 4.40 7.46
CA ALA A 127 1.70 4.59 8.68
C ALA A 127 0.20 4.28 8.47
N ILE A 128 -0.35 4.72 7.34
CA ILE A 128 -1.73 4.41 6.95
C ILE A 128 -1.92 2.90 6.75
N ALA A 129 -0.96 2.21 6.11
CA ALA A 129 -1.02 0.77 5.90
C ALA A 129 -1.07 0.01 7.24
N ILE A 130 -0.17 0.34 8.17
CA ILE A 130 -0.13 -0.28 9.50
C ILE A 130 -1.43 -0.02 10.28
N ALA A 131 -1.92 1.21 10.28
CA ALA A 131 -3.19 1.57 10.93
C ALA A 131 -4.42 0.90 10.29
N SER A 132 -4.28 0.37 9.08
CA SER A 132 -5.36 -0.22 8.28
C SER A 132 -5.27 -1.73 8.15
N LEU A 133 -4.41 -2.39 8.93
CA LEU A 133 -4.30 -3.84 8.92
C LEU A 133 -5.65 -4.50 9.25
N PRO A 134 -6.01 -5.59 8.56
CA PRO A 134 -7.28 -6.28 8.80
C PRO A 134 -7.40 -6.75 10.26
N SER A 135 -8.52 -6.45 10.92
CA SER A 135 -8.77 -6.87 12.31
C SER A 135 -9.74 -8.05 12.38
N ASP A 136 -9.64 -8.88 13.43
CA ASP A 136 -10.51 -10.05 13.58
C ASP A 136 -11.95 -9.59 13.83
N ALA A 137 -12.13 -8.49 14.57
CA ALA A 137 -13.42 -7.87 14.80
C ALA A 137 -14.13 -7.44 13.50
N GLN A 138 -13.39 -6.92 12.51
CA GLN A 138 -13.94 -6.60 11.20
C GLN A 138 -14.32 -7.85 10.40
N PHE A 139 -13.57 -8.94 10.53
CA PHE A 139 -13.90 -10.20 9.88
C PHE A 139 -15.16 -10.84 10.48
N GLU A 140 -15.28 -10.86 11.80
CA GLU A 140 -16.45 -11.42 12.49
C GLU A 140 -17.74 -10.68 12.13
N SER A 141 -17.70 -9.35 11.96
CA SER A 141 -18.88 -8.57 11.56
C SER A 141 -19.36 -8.80 10.13
N LEU A 142 -18.56 -9.49 9.31
CA LEU A 142 -18.85 -9.79 7.91
C LEU A 142 -19.35 -11.21 7.67
N LYS A 143 -19.33 -12.08 8.71
CA LYS A 143 -19.88 -13.42 8.62
C LYS A 143 -21.43 -13.36 8.54
N PRO A 144 -22.05 -14.28 7.78
CA PRO A 144 -23.50 -14.37 7.64
C PRO A 144 -24.21 -14.73 8.95
#